data_AF-A0A349PKV9-F1
#
_entry.id   AF-A0A349PKV9-F1
#
_cell.length_a   1.000
_cell.length_b   1.000
_cell.length_c   1.000
_cell.angle_alpha   90.00
_cell.angle_beta   90.00
_cell.angle_gamma   90.00
#
_symmetry.space_group_name_H-M   'P 1'
#
loop_
_entity.id
_entity.type
_entity.pdbx_description
1 polymer ?
#
loop_
_entity_poly.entity_id
_entity_poly.type
_entity_poly.pdbx_seq_one_letter_code
_entity_poly.pdbx_strand_id
1 'polypeptide(L)'
;MKTEISADSQAYNSVTKSLRLVDVMRQVVKSISGLDINAPRFENEFYDNRLINGNFLRQITDKPFYVSLEDLEKSITEMNADYEIGSDGKVFFGIEEDYYRPVEVGFFDDTQFSQMNKTFNPKFKVNEFGFKYKNFQSLKENEEPSSADTIHGESKWVFFNKGVENKKEVEVQWARDAFLIEGIRRKSITVKDNTATQNDDTIFALDTVNTTFDNEFIETADLLHEFLSSSNKLSLKNDGSLNFKSLGITVGSLFTIMANDINQGDYTVISITENTLILSKNSGSISGAGNGNRLTKFKYTLSQSFIPFTNYTNQGFTETENLNASDNYSNRRYSIKRNIYNYYQAYLATCNLFWKDKPIKNTWYKNNGDYKAKYGGITLTEKVDLIPANPILSPVLYNEVIFANVEFADFITLITNIRSKRGFIRSIDNNKQVIKIYPMKMGYSLTKMELMIKGEEKYEPVVMSIIVSGSFILINNETRVDSLYWELIDNRLSVFDVNRYRLYNTVDWFSVSINYALSNTIKDLEDSLKLIK
;
A
#
# COMPACT_ATOMS: atom_id res chain seq x y z
N MET A 1 54.37 -19.15 -2.98
CA MET A 1 53.86 -18.11 -2.08
C MET A 1 52.39 -17.91 -2.44
N LYS A 2 51.45 -18.29 -1.55
CA LYS A 2 50.03 -18.04 -1.76
C LYS A 2 49.75 -16.63 -1.24
N THR A 3 49.46 -15.71 -2.15
CA THR A 3 48.98 -14.38 -1.79
C THR A 3 47.49 -14.51 -1.51
N GLU A 4 47.10 -14.47 -0.24
CA GLU A 4 45.70 -14.27 0.13
C GLU A 4 45.38 -12.78 -0.06
N ILE A 5 44.51 -12.50 -1.03
CA ILE A 5 43.94 -11.17 -1.22
C ILE A 5 42.59 -11.18 -0.49
N SER A 6 42.51 -10.52 0.66
CA SER A 6 41.25 -10.18 1.30
C SER A 6 40.79 -8.82 0.78
N ALA A 7 39.58 -8.74 0.24
CA ALA A 7 38.93 -7.49 -0.12
C ALA A 7 37.85 -7.19 0.91
N ASP A 8 38.00 -6.10 1.66
CA ASP A 8 36.94 -5.59 2.53
C ASP A 8 36.02 -4.67 1.70
N SER A 9 34.76 -5.05 1.59
CA SER A 9 33.73 -4.17 1.03
C SER A 9 33.30 -3.18 2.10
N GLN A 10 33.64 -1.90 1.94
CA GLN A 10 33.16 -0.84 2.82
C GLN A 10 31.73 -0.46 2.43
N ALA A 11 30.77 -0.75 3.32
CA ALA A 11 29.37 -0.38 3.14
C ALA A 11 28.99 0.70 4.16
N TYR A 12 28.90 1.95 3.72
CA TYR A 12 28.50 3.07 4.57
C TYR A 12 26.98 3.18 4.65
N ASN A 13 26.47 3.40 5.87
CA ASN A 13 25.09 3.81 6.10
C ASN A 13 24.86 5.26 5.65
N SER A 14 23.60 5.64 5.39
CA SER A 14 23.27 7.04 5.11
C SER A 14 21.91 7.44 5.64
N VAL A 15 21.78 8.70 6.04
CA VAL A 15 20.56 9.31 6.58
C VAL A 15 20.06 10.36 5.62
N THR A 16 18.76 10.38 5.33
CA THR A 16 18.15 11.39 4.45
C THR A 16 16.84 11.93 5.00
N LYS A 17 16.46 13.12 4.53
CA LYS A 17 15.15 13.70 4.80
C LYS A 17 14.09 12.96 3.99
N SER A 18 12.91 12.83 4.59
CA SER A 18 11.78 12.12 4.00
C SER A 18 10.48 12.75 4.45
N LEU A 19 9.43 12.57 3.66
CA LEU A 19 8.08 13.06 3.96
C LEU A 19 7.14 11.87 4.07
N ARG A 20 6.23 11.88 5.04
CA ARG A 20 5.24 10.81 5.15
C ARG A 20 4.21 10.93 4.03
N LEU A 21 3.81 9.80 3.43
CA LEU A 21 2.88 9.79 2.29
C LEU A 21 1.58 10.56 2.57
N VAL A 22 0.92 10.30 3.70
CA VAL A 22 -0.35 10.98 4.03
C VAL A 22 -0.19 12.49 4.23
N ASP A 23 0.97 12.94 4.72
CA ASP A 23 1.24 14.37 4.93
C ASP A 23 1.48 15.07 3.58
N VAL A 24 2.14 14.38 2.64
CA VAL A 24 2.25 14.83 1.26
C VAL A 24 0.87 14.92 0.60
N MET A 25 0.04 13.87 0.73
CA MET A 25 -1.34 13.88 0.20
C MET A 25 -2.14 15.06 0.76
N ARG A 26 -2.06 15.30 2.08
CA ARG A 26 -2.74 16.41 2.74
C ARG A 26 -2.27 17.75 2.19
N GLN A 27 -0.96 17.94 2.04
CA GLN A 27 -0.39 19.19 1.55
C GLN A 27 -0.79 19.45 0.09
N VAL A 28 -0.76 18.43 -0.77
CA VAL A 28 -1.16 18.55 -2.19
C VAL A 28 -2.62 18.94 -2.30
N VAL A 29 -3.54 18.22 -1.64
CA VAL A 29 -4.98 18.54 -1.68
C VAL A 29 -5.26 19.94 -1.14
N LYS A 30 -4.64 20.30 -0.02
CA LYS A 30 -4.78 21.63 0.60
C LYS A 30 -4.26 22.74 -0.32
N SER A 31 -3.17 22.50 -1.05
CA SER A 31 -2.61 23.48 -1.98
C SER A 31 -3.50 23.74 -3.21
N ILE A 32 -4.24 22.72 -3.68
CA ILE A 32 -5.08 22.81 -4.87
C ILE A 32 -6.47 23.37 -4.53
N SER A 33 -7.07 22.91 -3.44
CA SER A 33 -8.50 23.11 -3.15
C SER A 33 -8.78 23.82 -1.82
N GLY A 34 -7.78 23.93 -0.94
CA GLY A 34 -7.97 24.38 0.45
C GLY A 34 -8.66 23.37 1.36
N LEU A 35 -9.07 22.19 0.85
CA LEU A 35 -9.75 21.16 1.63
C LEU A 35 -8.76 20.32 2.45
N ASP A 36 -9.26 19.76 3.56
CA ASP A 36 -8.57 18.71 4.31
C ASP A 36 -8.87 17.32 3.72
N ILE A 37 -8.09 16.33 4.12
CA ILE A 37 -8.27 14.92 3.72
C ILE A 37 -8.85 14.07 4.85
N ASN A 38 -9.55 13.00 4.47
CA ASN A 38 -9.95 11.88 5.32
C ASN A 38 -9.35 10.59 4.73
N ALA A 39 -8.25 10.10 5.29
CA ALA A 39 -7.48 9.00 4.71
C ALA A 39 -7.13 7.93 5.77
N PRO A 40 -8.13 7.23 6.35
CA PRO A 40 -7.93 6.41 7.54
C PRO A 40 -6.93 5.26 7.33
N ARG A 41 -6.87 4.65 6.14
CA ARG A 41 -5.86 3.62 5.84
C ARG A 41 -4.46 4.20 5.70
N PHE A 42 -4.32 5.39 5.10
CA PHE A 42 -3.03 6.09 5.03
C PHE A 42 -2.55 6.61 6.39
N GLU A 43 -3.49 6.80 7.32
CA GLU A 43 -3.20 7.12 8.72
C GLU A 43 -2.87 5.90 9.60
N ASN A 44 -3.07 4.68 9.12
CA ASN A 44 -2.86 3.48 9.92
C ASN A 44 -2.05 2.43 9.15
N GLU A 45 -2.67 1.78 8.17
CA GLU A 45 -2.09 0.68 7.38
C GLU A 45 -0.87 1.13 6.54
N PHE A 46 -0.94 2.30 5.92
CA PHE A 46 0.13 2.85 5.08
C PHE A 46 0.94 3.94 5.79
N TYR A 47 0.80 4.07 7.12
CA TYR A 47 1.43 5.10 7.94
C TYR A 47 2.94 5.20 7.70
N ASP A 48 3.58 4.04 7.55
CA ASP A 48 5.02 3.85 7.43
C ASP A 48 5.60 4.21 6.05
N ASN A 49 4.76 4.56 5.08
CA ASN A 49 5.24 4.94 3.75
C ASN A 49 5.82 6.35 3.77
N ARG A 50 7.07 6.44 3.32
CA ARG A 50 7.80 7.68 3.21
C ARG A 50 8.22 7.96 1.78
N LEU A 51 7.99 9.19 1.34
CA LEU A 51 8.39 9.70 0.06
C LEU A 51 9.70 10.47 0.17
N ILE A 52 10.59 10.21 -0.79
CA ILE A 52 11.92 10.81 -0.92
C ILE A 52 12.17 11.03 -2.40
N ASN A 53 12.84 12.10 -2.81
CA ASN A 53 13.27 12.27 -4.21
C ASN A 53 14.76 11.96 -4.38
N GLY A 54 15.22 11.82 -5.62
CA GLY A 54 16.63 11.55 -5.90
C GLY A 54 17.58 12.61 -5.33
N ASN A 55 17.18 13.89 -5.34
CA ASN A 55 17.94 14.98 -4.71
C ASN A 55 18.16 14.72 -3.21
N PHE A 56 17.11 14.34 -2.46
CA PHE A 56 17.21 14.06 -1.03
C PHE A 56 18.06 12.82 -0.76
N LEU A 57 17.92 11.74 -1.54
CA LEU A 57 18.81 10.57 -1.45
C LEU A 57 20.28 10.96 -1.65
N ARG A 58 20.56 12.00 -2.44
CA ARG A 58 21.89 12.58 -2.70
C ARG A 58 22.34 13.65 -1.70
N GLN A 59 21.59 13.90 -0.62
CA GLN A 59 21.84 14.98 0.36
C GLN A 59 21.72 16.41 -0.20
N ILE A 60 21.06 16.59 -1.34
CA ILE A 60 20.79 17.90 -1.94
C ILE A 60 19.46 18.43 -1.37
N THR A 61 19.53 19.19 -0.28
CA THR A 61 18.35 19.63 0.48
C THR A 61 17.89 21.07 0.21
N ASP A 62 18.64 21.81 -0.60
CA ASP A 62 18.31 23.17 -1.06
C ASP A 62 17.32 23.19 -2.22
N LYS A 63 17.06 22.03 -2.84
CA LYS A 63 16.04 21.87 -3.88
C LYS A 63 14.67 21.52 -3.30
N PRO A 64 13.58 22.05 -3.89
CA PRO A 64 12.22 21.73 -3.48
C PRO A 64 11.82 20.28 -3.81
N PHE A 65 10.85 19.77 -3.05
CA PHE A 65 10.21 18.48 -3.30
C PHE A 65 8.93 18.70 -4.13
N TYR A 66 9.00 18.43 -5.44
CA TYR A 66 7.85 18.57 -6.33
C TYR A 66 7.02 17.28 -6.37
N VAL A 67 5.72 17.43 -6.20
CA VAL A 67 4.74 16.35 -6.30
C VAL A 67 3.38 16.95 -6.64
N SER A 68 2.72 16.40 -7.65
CA SER A 68 1.38 16.78 -8.06
C SER A 68 0.33 15.78 -7.59
N LEU A 69 -0.95 16.15 -7.70
CA LEU A 69 -2.04 15.21 -7.45
C LEU A 69 -2.03 14.07 -8.48
N GLU A 70 -1.67 14.35 -9.73
CA GLU A 70 -1.54 13.34 -10.79
C GLU A 70 -0.45 12.29 -10.45
N ASP A 71 0.68 12.72 -9.89
CA ASP A 71 1.74 11.81 -9.43
C ASP A 71 1.23 10.90 -8.31
N LEU A 72 0.46 11.45 -7.37
CA LEU A 72 -0.15 10.68 -6.29
C LEU A 72 -1.19 9.70 -6.84
N GLU A 73 -2.16 10.16 -7.64
CA GLU A 73 -3.22 9.35 -8.25
C GLU A 73 -2.64 8.14 -8.99
N LYS A 74 -1.65 8.36 -9.86
CA LYS A 74 -1.03 7.28 -10.61
C LYS A 74 -0.25 6.33 -9.72
N SER A 75 0.29 6.79 -8.60
CA SER A 75 1.11 5.96 -7.71
C SER A 75 0.29 5.17 -6.69
N ILE A 76 -0.77 5.76 -6.11
CA ILE A 76 -1.65 5.08 -5.14
C ILE A 76 -2.46 3.94 -5.78
N THR A 77 -2.48 3.86 -7.12
CA THR A 77 -2.94 2.64 -7.82
C THR A 77 -2.20 1.39 -7.35
N GLU A 78 -0.97 1.50 -6.82
CA GLU A 78 -0.29 0.38 -6.16
C GLU A 78 -1.18 -0.34 -5.14
N MET A 79 -1.95 0.42 -4.34
CA MET A 79 -2.86 -0.09 -3.32
C MET A 79 -4.32 -0.22 -3.80
N ASN A 80 -4.56 -0.15 -5.12
CA ASN A 80 -5.92 -0.05 -5.69
C ASN A 80 -6.75 1.05 -5.00
N ALA A 81 -6.09 2.16 -4.69
CA ALA A 81 -6.68 3.30 -3.99
C ALA A 81 -7.21 4.35 -4.97
N ASP A 82 -8.20 5.10 -4.51
CA ASP A 82 -8.81 6.20 -5.25
C ASP A 82 -9.17 7.34 -4.27
N TYR A 83 -9.81 8.40 -4.76
CA TYR A 83 -10.29 9.50 -3.95
C TYR A 83 -11.65 10.03 -4.41
N GLU A 84 -12.41 10.60 -3.47
CA GLU A 84 -13.67 11.29 -3.77
C GLU A 84 -13.89 12.46 -2.80
N ILE A 85 -14.76 13.40 -3.15
CA ILE A 85 -15.17 14.47 -2.23
C ILE A 85 -16.30 13.95 -1.32
N GLY A 86 -16.00 13.80 -0.04
CA GLY A 86 -16.95 13.39 0.99
C GLY A 86 -18.06 14.41 1.24
N SER A 87 -19.15 13.96 1.87
CA SER A 87 -20.26 14.84 2.27
C SER A 87 -19.89 15.87 3.34
N ASP A 88 -18.82 15.61 4.09
CA ASP A 88 -18.27 16.47 5.13
C ASP A 88 -17.35 17.58 4.59
N GLY A 89 -17.21 17.69 3.26
CA GLY A 89 -16.35 18.67 2.62
C GLY A 89 -14.86 18.31 2.65
N LYS A 90 -14.50 17.07 3.02
CA LYS A 90 -13.13 16.56 2.96
C LYS A 90 -12.92 15.68 1.73
N VAL A 91 -11.67 15.56 1.28
CA VAL A 91 -11.31 14.58 0.25
C VAL A 91 -11.04 13.24 0.92
N PHE A 92 -11.89 12.25 0.65
CA PHE A 92 -11.74 10.90 1.15
C PHE A 92 -10.78 10.11 0.27
N PHE A 93 -9.77 9.46 0.86
CA PHE A 93 -8.90 8.49 0.19
C PHE A 93 -9.09 7.12 0.82
N GLY A 94 -9.33 6.11 0.00
CA GLY A 94 -9.53 4.73 0.43
C GLY A 94 -9.08 3.74 -0.64
N ILE A 95 -9.15 2.45 -0.32
CA ILE A 95 -9.01 1.36 -1.29
C ILE A 95 -10.38 0.89 -1.78
N GLU A 96 -10.44 0.03 -2.80
CA GLU A 96 -11.68 -0.48 -3.38
C GLU A 96 -12.75 -0.88 -2.32
N GLU A 97 -12.38 -1.63 -1.28
CA GLU A 97 -13.30 -2.05 -0.21
C GLU A 97 -13.97 -0.89 0.53
N ASP A 98 -13.31 0.27 0.61
CA ASP A 98 -13.83 1.42 1.33
C ASP A 98 -14.91 2.16 0.52
N TYR A 99 -14.95 1.98 -0.81
CA TYR A 99 -15.96 2.55 -1.72
C TYR A 99 -17.17 1.65 -1.93
N TYR A 100 -17.05 0.36 -1.61
CA TYR A 100 -18.09 -0.64 -1.79
C TYR A 100 -18.44 -1.29 -0.44
N ARG A 101 -18.85 -0.47 0.54
CA ARG A 101 -19.13 -0.97 1.89
C ARG A 101 -20.43 -1.79 1.88
N PRO A 102 -20.46 -2.95 2.58
CA PRO A 102 -21.64 -3.81 2.64
C PRO A 102 -22.68 -3.25 3.63
N VAL A 103 -23.16 -2.03 3.38
CA VAL A 103 -24.15 -1.33 4.20
C VAL A 103 -25.27 -0.86 3.29
N GLU A 104 -26.51 -1.15 3.66
CA GLU A 104 -27.69 -0.64 2.96
C GLU A 104 -27.86 0.86 3.26
N VAL A 105 -27.94 1.69 2.20
CA VAL A 105 -28.11 3.14 2.32
C VAL A 105 -29.47 3.66 1.83
N GLY A 106 -30.26 2.77 1.21
CA GLY A 106 -31.61 3.05 0.78
C GLY A 106 -32.31 1.79 0.25
N PHE A 107 -33.63 1.78 0.33
CA PHE A 107 -34.50 0.76 -0.21
C PHE A 107 -35.63 1.40 -1.01
N PHE A 108 -35.87 0.89 -2.22
CA PHE A 108 -36.96 1.33 -3.09
C PHE A 108 -37.62 0.10 -3.73
N ASP A 109 -38.92 -0.06 -3.54
CA ASP A 109 -39.71 -1.20 -4.02
C ASP A 109 -40.52 -0.91 -5.29
N ASP A 110 -40.71 0.37 -5.64
CA ASP A 110 -41.47 0.78 -6.82
C ASP A 110 -40.55 1.07 -8.03
N THR A 111 -40.35 0.05 -8.88
CA THR A 111 -39.55 0.18 -10.11
C THR A 111 -40.45 0.34 -11.34
N GLN A 112 -40.17 1.34 -12.19
CA GLN A 112 -41.06 1.68 -13.31
C GLN A 112 -41.11 0.63 -14.45
N PHE A 113 -40.09 -0.22 -14.59
CA PHE A 113 -39.94 -1.11 -15.74
C PHE A 113 -39.78 -2.59 -15.33
N SER A 114 -40.41 -3.48 -16.11
CA SER A 114 -40.38 -4.95 -15.90
C SER A 114 -39.00 -5.57 -16.09
N GLN A 115 -38.14 -4.98 -16.91
CA GLN A 115 -36.77 -5.43 -17.15
C GLN A 115 -35.81 -4.24 -17.06
N MET A 116 -34.84 -4.34 -16.15
CA MET A 116 -33.79 -3.34 -16.01
C MET A 116 -32.76 -3.51 -17.12
N ASN A 117 -32.30 -2.39 -17.70
CA ASN A 117 -31.29 -2.40 -18.74
C ASN A 117 -29.92 -2.78 -18.14
N LYS A 118 -29.51 -4.04 -18.33
CA LYS A 118 -28.24 -4.59 -17.85
C LYS A 118 -27.25 -4.76 -19.00
N THR A 119 -26.00 -4.40 -18.75
CA THR A 119 -24.87 -4.78 -19.61
C THR A 119 -23.77 -5.37 -18.76
N PHE A 120 -22.84 -6.08 -19.41
CA PHE A 120 -21.63 -6.49 -18.72
C PHE A 120 -20.68 -5.28 -18.61
N ASN A 121 -20.24 -5.00 -17.39
CA ASN A 121 -19.39 -3.87 -17.05
C ASN A 121 -18.02 -3.96 -17.75
N PRO A 122 -17.66 -2.99 -18.62
CA PRO A 122 -16.36 -2.97 -19.30
C PRO A 122 -15.16 -3.04 -18.35
N LYS A 123 -15.27 -2.53 -17.11
CA LYS A 123 -14.22 -2.58 -16.07
C LYS A 123 -13.74 -4.00 -15.77
N PHE A 124 -14.62 -4.99 -15.93
CA PHE A 124 -14.34 -6.40 -15.64
C PHE A 124 -14.23 -7.27 -16.91
N LYS A 125 -14.37 -6.68 -18.11
CA LYS A 125 -14.16 -7.36 -19.39
C LYS A 125 -12.67 -7.44 -19.74
N VAL A 126 -11.89 -8.11 -18.91
CA VAL A 126 -10.43 -8.19 -19.07
C VAL A 126 -9.96 -9.61 -19.32
N ASN A 127 -8.98 -9.78 -20.21
CA ASN A 127 -8.31 -11.07 -20.46
C ASN A 127 -6.85 -11.08 -19.99
N GLU A 128 -6.29 -9.92 -19.68
CA GLU A 128 -4.92 -9.72 -19.22
C GLU A 128 -4.91 -8.67 -18.11
N PHE A 129 -4.17 -8.97 -17.04
CA PHE A 129 -3.85 -8.05 -15.97
C PHE A 129 -2.33 -7.87 -15.90
N GLY A 130 -1.86 -6.65 -16.08
CA GLY A 130 -0.45 -6.26 -15.96
C GLY A 130 -0.23 -5.46 -14.70
N PHE A 131 0.84 -5.76 -13.97
CA PHE A 131 1.31 -4.96 -12.84
C PHE A 131 2.77 -4.62 -13.04
N LYS A 132 3.11 -3.34 -13.03
CA LYS A 132 4.49 -2.87 -13.24
C LYS A 132 4.84 -1.69 -12.36
N TYR A 133 6.06 -1.71 -11.85
CA TYR A 133 6.76 -0.51 -11.42
C TYR A 133 7.40 0.14 -12.64
N LYS A 134 7.18 1.44 -12.82
CA LYS A 134 7.74 2.16 -13.98
C LYS A 134 9.26 2.27 -13.90
N ASN A 135 9.78 2.49 -12.70
CA ASN A 135 11.18 2.77 -12.42
C ASN A 135 11.77 1.66 -11.55
N PHE A 136 12.69 0.88 -12.12
CA PHE A 136 13.45 -0.16 -11.44
C PHE A 136 14.73 -0.49 -12.21
N GLN A 137 15.69 -1.13 -11.56
CA GLN A 137 16.90 -1.63 -12.21
C GLN A 137 16.57 -2.88 -13.06
N SER A 138 16.65 -2.75 -14.38
CA SER A 138 16.32 -3.82 -15.34
C SER A 138 17.57 -4.44 -15.94
N LEU A 139 17.54 -5.76 -16.11
CA LEU A 139 18.57 -6.58 -16.77
C LEU A 139 18.99 -6.01 -18.16
N LYS A 140 20.06 -5.22 -18.25
CA LYS A 140 20.77 -4.66 -19.42
C LYS A 140 22.26 -4.47 -19.11
N GLU A 141 23.10 -4.52 -20.14
CA GLU A 141 24.59 -4.66 -20.10
C GLU A 141 25.43 -3.67 -19.25
N ASN A 142 24.85 -2.76 -18.46
CA ASN A 142 25.56 -1.78 -17.60
C ASN A 142 24.92 -1.63 -16.19
N GLU A 143 24.56 -2.74 -15.53
CA GLU A 143 23.87 -2.68 -14.24
C GLU A 143 24.77 -2.80 -13.01
N GLU A 144 24.24 -2.31 -11.87
CA GLU A 144 24.70 -2.67 -10.54
C GLU A 144 24.67 -4.21 -10.37
N PRO A 145 25.68 -4.81 -9.70
CA PRO A 145 25.66 -6.24 -9.40
C PRO A 145 24.35 -6.66 -8.70
N SER A 146 23.82 -7.83 -9.07
CA SER A 146 22.63 -8.46 -8.45
C SER A 146 21.26 -7.87 -8.76
N SER A 147 21.12 -6.99 -9.75
CA SER A 147 19.82 -6.48 -10.23
C SER A 147 18.83 -7.57 -10.70
N ALA A 148 19.32 -8.80 -10.95
CA ALA A 148 18.50 -9.99 -11.19
C ALA A 148 17.56 -10.31 -10.01
N ASP A 149 17.91 -9.89 -8.79
CA ASP A 149 17.11 -10.12 -7.58
C ASP A 149 15.94 -9.12 -7.42
N THR A 150 15.83 -8.12 -8.30
CA THR A 150 14.78 -7.10 -8.26
C THR A 150 13.39 -7.75 -8.23
N ILE A 151 12.62 -7.46 -7.17
CA ILE A 151 11.23 -7.90 -7.01
C ILE A 151 10.20 -6.84 -7.45
N HIS A 152 10.64 -5.59 -7.67
CA HIS A 152 9.80 -4.47 -8.10
C HIS A 152 9.90 -4.24 -9.61
N GLY A 153 9.66 -5.30 -10.39
CA GLY A 153 9.74 -5.27 -11.86
C GLY A 153 8.37 -5.16 -12.52
N GLU A 154 8.07 -6.14 -13.37
CA GLU A 154 6.84 -6.21 -14.16
C GLU A 154 6.31 -7.65 -14.18
N SER A 155 4.98 -7.83 -14.16
CA SER A 155 4.36 -9.15 -14.30
C SER A 155 3.07 -9.09 -15.11
N LYS A 156 2.78 -10.19 -15.83
CA LYS A 156 1.59 -10.35 -16.66
C LYS A 156 0.81 -11.60 -16.29
N TRP A 157 -0.49 -11.41 -16.15
CA TRP A 157 -1.43 -12.41 -15.68
C TRP A 157 -2.54 -12.58 -16.71
N VAL A 158 -2.77 -13.81 -17.16
CA VAL A 158 -3.72 -14.10 -18.23
C VAL A 158 -4.90 -14.89 -17.67
N PHE A 159 -6.10 -14.36 -17.91
CA PHE A 159 -7.34 -15.00 -17.52
C PHE A 159 -7.66 -16.18 -18.46
N PHE A 160 -8.46 -17.11 -17.95
CA PHE A 160 -8.96 -18.23 -18.75
C PHE A 160 -9.89 -17.76 -19.88
N ASN A 161 -10.66 -16.69 -19.64
CA ASN A 161 -11.60 -16.15 -20.60
C ASN A 161 -10.89 -15.57 -21.84
N LYS A 162 -11.23 -16.07 -23.04
CA LYS A 162 -10.72 -15.61 -24.34
C LYS A 162 -11.73 -14.80 -25.16
N GLY A 163 -12.95 -14.62 -24.64
CA GLY A 163 -14.02 -13.89 -25.34
C GLY A 163 -13.96 -12.37 -25.22
N VAL A 164 -12.93 -11.82 -24.56
CA VAL A 164 -12.71 -10.38 -24.40
C VAL A 164 -11.24 -10.05 -24.69
N GLU A 165 -10.96 -8.83 -25.16
CA GLU A 165 -9.61 -8.39 -25.55
C GLU A 165 -9.03 -7.27 -24.67
N ASN A 166 -9.82 -6.70 -23.75
CA ASN A 166 -9.32 -5.58 -22.95
C ASN A 166 -8.31 -6.05 -21.91
N LYS A 167 -7.44 -5.12 -21.54
CA LYS A 167 -6.39 -5.31 -20.54
C LYS A 167 -6.58 -4.33 -19.40
N LYS A 168 -6.25 -4.76 -18.18
CA LYS A 168 -6.07 -3.86 -17.04
C LYS A 168 -4.58 -3.77 -16.75
N GLU A 169 -4.01 -2.58 -16.88
CA GLU A 169 -2.62 -2.30 -16.55
C GLU A 169 -2.56 -1.43 -15.29
N VAL A 170 -1.74 -1.85 -14.33
CA VAL A 170 -1.40 -1.09 -13.13
C VAL A 170 0.05 -0.64 -13.28
N GLU A 171 0.25 0.67 -13.44
CA GLU A 171 1.58 1.28 -13.60
C GLU A 171 1.88 2.22 -12.43
N VAL A 172 2.68 1.73 -11.48
CA VAL A 172 3.10 2.49 -10.31
C VAL A 172 4.23 3.45 -10.70
N GLN A 173 4.02 4.76 -10.50
CA GLN A 173 4.96 5.79 -10.94
C GLN A 173 6.13 5.99 -9.98
N TRP A 174 5.90 5.96 -8.65
CA TRP A 174 6.99 6.00 -7.70
C TRP A 174 7.87 4.75 -7.81
N ALA A 175 9.14 4.90 -7.45
CA ALA A 175 10.11 3.82 -7.42
C ALA A 175 10.15 3.17 -6.03
N ARG A 176 10.05 1.84 -5.99
CA ARG A 176 10.29 1.04 -4.77
C ARG A 176 11.52 0.15 -4.84
N ASP A 177 12.12 0.03 -6.01
CA ASP A 177 13.22 -0.88 -6.26
C ASP A 177 14.44 -0.57 -5.38
N ALA A 178 14.86 -1.55 -4.58
CA ALA A 178 15.95 -1.40 -3.62
C ALA A 178 17.29 -1.14 -4.30
N PHE A 179 17.55 -1.74 -5.46
CA PHE A 179 18.79 -1.54 -6.22
C PHE A 179 18.87 -0.13 -6.80
N LEU A 180 17.78 0.38 -7.37
CA LEU A 180 17.72 1.75 -7.86
C LEU A 180 17.93 2.77 -6.72
N ILE A 181 17.30 2.55 -5.57
CA ILE A 181 17.49 3.39 -4.37
C ILE A 181 18.94 3.36 -3.93
N GLU A 182 19.54 2.17 -3.81
CA GLU A 182 20.94 2.00 -3.42
C GLU A 182 21.91 2.66 -4.41
N GLY A 183 21.68 2.50 -5.71
CA GLY A 183 22.52 3.11 -6.75
C GLY A 183 22.51 4.64 -6.71
N ILE A 184 21.39 5.26 -6.31
CA ILE A 184 21.30 6.72 -6.11
C ILE A 184 21.92 7.11 -4.78
N ARG A 185 21.65 6.35 -3.71
CA ARG A 185 22.21 6.57 -2.37
C ARG A 185 23.74 6.52 -2.37
N ARG A 186 24.35 5.58 -3.09
CA ARG A 186 25.82 5.48 -3.25
C ARG A 186 26.45 6.75 -3.82
N LYS A 187 25.74 7.44 -4.72
CA LYS A 187 26.20 8.73 -5.25
C LYS A 187 26.28 9.83 -4.19
N SER A 188 25.55 9.68 -3.07
CA SER A 188 25.59 10.62 -1.94
C SER A 188 26.82 10.43 -1.05
N ILE A 189 27.37 9.21 -1.03
CA ILE A 189 28.51 8.82 -0.18
C ILE A 189 29.79 9.45 -0.70
N THR A 190 29.97 9.53 -2.02
CA THR A 190 31.13 10.18 -2.63
C THR A 190 30.85 11.66 -2.91
N VAL A 191 31.76 12.53 -2.50
CA VAL A 191 31.72 13.98 -2.78
C VAL A 191 32.23 14.19 -4.21
N LYS A 192 31.33 14.56 -5.14
CA LYS A 192 31.67 14.84 -6.55
C LYS A 192 31.14 16.21 -6.97
N ASP A 193 31.96 16.96 -7.70
CA ASP A 193 31.70 18.37 -8.06
C ASP A 193 30.61 18.59 -9.13
N ASN A 194 29.96 17.55 -9.69
CA ASN A 194 29.11 17.73 -10.89
C ASN A 194 27.72 17.06 -10.87
N THR A 195 26.73 17.97 -10.98
CA THR A 195 25.51 18.07 -11.80
C THR A 195 24.41 17.00 -11.79
N ALA A 196 23.23 17.45 -12.20
CA ALA A 196 21.95 16.77 -12.10
C ALA A 196 21.98 15.33 -12.64
N THR A 197 21.26 14.42 -11.99
CA THR A 197 21.04 13.07 -12.51
C THR A 197 19.64 12.92 -13.08
N GLN A 198 19.46 11.96 -13.98
CA GLN A 198 18.15 11.66 -14.59
C GLN A 198 17.06 11.31 -13.58
N ASN A 199 17.44 10.90 -12.35
CA ASN A 199 16.52 10.46 -11.31
C ASN A 199 16.38 11.46 -10.16
N ASP A 200 16.90 12.70 -10.30
CA ASP A 200 16.88 13.71 -9.24
C ASP A 200 15.45 14.02 -8.75
N ASP A 201 14.49 14.07 -9.68
CA ASP A 201 13.08 14.36 -9.41
C ASP A 201 12.22 13.09 -9.29
N THR A 202 12.80 11.89 -9.47
CA THR A 202 12.07 10.63 -9.27
C THR A 202 11.64 10.51 -7.82
N ILE A 203 10.35 10.26 -7.61
CA ILE A 203 9.79 9.98 -6.28
C ILE A 203 10.03 8.51 -5.95
N PHE A 204 10.68 8.28 -4.82
CA PHE A 204 10.89 6.98 -4.20
C PHE A 204 9.93 6.81 -3.02
N ALA A 205 9.30 5.65 -2.92
CA ALA A 205 8.50 5.27 -1.78
C ALA A 205 9.24 4.21 -0.97
N LEU A 206 9.58 4.55 0.29
CA LEU A 206 10.20 3.66 1.24
C LEU A 206 9.20 3.21 2.31
N ASP A 207 9.21 1.92 2.54
CA ASP A 207 8.62 1.27 3.69
C ASP A 207 9.57 1.41 4.89
N THR A 208 9.08 1.97 6.00
CA THR A 208 9.91 2.32 7.15
C THR A 208 9.35 1.78 8.46
N VAL A 209 10.13 1.86 9.52
CA VAL A 209 9.70 1.53 10.89
C VAL A 209 10.34 2.52 11.86
N ASN A 210 9.74 2.67 13.04
CA ASN A 210 10.33 3.46 14.12
C ASN A 210 11.71 2.89 14.49
N THR A 211 12.72 3.76 14.54
CA THR A 211 13.97 3.46 15.23
C THR A 211 13.65 3.35 16.72
N THR A 212 14.12 2.30 17.40
CA THR A 212 13.76 1.99 18.80
C THR A 212 14.89 2.24 19.79
N PHE A 213 16.11 2.50 19.31
CA PHE A 213 17.29 2.75 20.13
C PHE A 213 18.33 3.54 19.32
N ASP A 214 19.28 4.16 20.02
CA ASP A 214 20.44 4.79 19.40
C ASP A 214 21.32 3.74 18.72
N ASN A 215 21.69 3.97 17.47
CA ASN A 215 22.49 3.02 16.69
C ASN A 215 23.96 3.46 16.67
N GLU A 216 24.86 2.56 17.02
CA GLU A 216 26.30 2.78 16.90
C GLU A 216 26.85 2.10 15.65
N PHE A 217 27.67 2.84 14.90
CA PHE A 217 28.33 2.34 13.70
C PHE A 217 29.83 2.46 13.84
N ILE A 218 30.55 1.45 13.36
CA ILE A 218 32.00 1.42 13.30
C ILE A 218 32.40 1.35 11.84
N GLU A 219 33.12 2.37 11.38
CA GLU A 219 33.55 2.49 9.99
C GLU A 219 35.06 2.67 9.92
N THR A 220 35.62 2.52 8.73
CA THR A 220 37.04 2.74 8.47
C THR A 220 37.20 3.53 7.18
N ALA A 221 37.94 4.64 7.21
CA ALA A 221 38.17 5.48 6.03
C ALA A 221 39.58 6.09 6.05
N ASP A 222 40.12 6.41 4.88
CA ASP A 222 41.39 7.16 4.77
C ASP A 222 41.16 8.63 5.12
N LEU A 223 41.70 9.06 6.26
CA LEU A 223 41.52 10.40 6.79
C LEU A 223 42.87 11.11 6.97
N LEU A 224 42.94 12.36 6.53
CA LEU A 224 44.00 13.30 6.86
C LEU A 224 43.71 13.93 8.22
N HIS A 225 44.56 13.60 9.19
CA HIS A 225 44.54 14.20 10.51
C HIS A 225 45.38 15.47 10.53
N GLU A 226 44.81 16.56 11.06
CA GLU A 226 45.48 17.85 11.23
C GLU A 226 45.15 18.44 12.60
N PHE A 227 46.15 18.52 13.46
CA PHE A 227 46.05 19.19 14.75
C PHE A 227 46.09 20.71 14.59
N LEU A 228 45.00 21.37 14.97
CA LEU A 228 44.84 22.81 14.92
C LEU A 228 45.32 23.43 16.25
N SER A 229 46.64 23.66 16.34
CA SER A 229 47.31 24.12 17.57
C SER A 229 46.71 25.42 18.16
N SER A 230 46.24 26.34 17.32
CA SER A 230 45.63 27.61 17.74
C SER A 230 44.29 27.45 18.47
N SER A 231 43.58 26.34 18.26
CA SER A 231 42.26 26.08 18.83
C SER A 231 42.19 24.80 19.65
N ASN A 232 43.30 24.06 19.77
CA ASN A 232 43.40 22.75 20.41
C ASN A 232 42.33 21.75 19.92
N LYS A 233 42.09 21.71 18.60
CA LYS A 233 41.10 20.85 17.94
C LYS A 233 41.77 19.92 16.95
N LEU A 234 41.08 18.83 16.62
CA LEU A 234 41.49 17.90 15.57
C LEU A 234 40.61 18.12 14.34
N SER A 235 41.23 18.34 13.18
CA SER A 235 40.56 18.32 11.88
C SER A 235 40.78 16.98 11.21
N LEU A 236 39.70 16.33 10.78
CA LEU A 236 39.74 15.13 9.94
C LEU A 236 39.21 15.50 8.55
N LYS A 237 39.98 15.23 7.51
CA LYS A 237 39.60 15.49 6.12
C LYS A 237 39.69 14.21 5.30
N ASN A 238 38.74 13.97 4.40
CA ASN A 238 38.86 12.92 3.40
C ASN A 238 38.98 13.53 1.98
N ASP A 239 39.37 12.72 1.01
CA ASP A 239 39.61 13.08 -0.39
C ASP A 239 38.33 13.19 -1.25
N GLY A 240 37.15 13.09 -0.63
CA GLY A 240 35.86 12.99 -1.29
C GLY A 240 35.33 11.57 -1.44
N SER A 241 36.08 10.54 -1.00
CA SER A 241 35.60 9.16 -0.92
C SER A 241 34.43 8.96 0.05
N LEU A 242 34.26 9.85 1.03
CA LEU A 242 33.24 9.75 2.08
C LEU A 242 32.57 11.10 2.37
N ASN A 243 31.24 11.10 2.44
CA ASN A 243 30.45 12.25 2.84
C ASN A 243 30.02 12.12 4.30
N PHE A 244 30.69 12.84 5.21
CA PHE A 244 30.38 12.79 6.65
C PHE A 244 28.95 13.22 6.98
N LYS A 245 28.38 14.17 6.23
CA LYS A 245 26.97 14.57 6.42
C LYS A 245 26.02 13.44 6.08
N SER A 246 26.31 12.69 5.02
CA SER A 246 25.48 11.56 4.59
C SER A 246 25.39 10.49 5.66
N LEU A 247 26.43 10.29 6.48
CA LEU A 247 26.43 9.33 7.59
C LEU A 247 25.46 9.70 8.73
N GLY A 248 24.92 10.93 8.75
CA GLY A 248 24.06 11.41 9.83
C GLY A 248 24.80 11.97 11.05
N ILE A 249 26.12 12.19 10.94
CA ILE A 249 26.91 12.84 11.99
C ILE A 249 26.48 14.31 12.11
N THR A 250 26.26 14.79 13.33
CA THR A 250 25.79 16.15 13.60
C THR A 250 26.71 16.88 14.58
N VAL A 251 26.67 18.22 14.57
CA VAL A 251 27.37 19.03 15.59
C VAL A 251 26.81 18.70 16.97
N GLY A 252 27.70 18.45 17.93
CA GLY A 252 27.37 18.01 19.29
C GLY A 252 27.35 16.50 19.48
N SER A 253 27.36 15.70 18.41
CA SER A 253 27.41 14.24 18.51
C SER A 253 28.78 13.72 18.97
N LEU A 254 28.78 12.54 19.58
CA LEU A 254 29.99 11.82 19.98
C LEU A 254 30.62 11.13 18.77
N PHE A 255 31.95 11.24 18.68
CA PHE A 255 32.77 10.60 17.67
C PHE A 255 34.01 10.01 18.34
N THR A 256 34.24 8.71 18.18
CA THR A 256 35.37 8.03 18.82
C THR A 256 36.35 7.56 17.75
N ILE A 257 37.60 8.00 17.83
CA ILE A 257 38.69 7.43 17.04
C ILE A 257 39.21 6.20 17.81
N MET A 258 39.12 5.03 17.18
CA MET A 258 39.43 3.77 17.84
C MET A 258 40.94 3.51 17.93
N ALA A 259 41.33 2.68 18.89
CA ALA A 259 42.70 2.17 18.98
C ALA A 259 43.07 1.37 17.71
N ASN A 260 44.32 1.36 17.25
CA ASN A 260 45.55 1.92 17.83
C ASN A 260 45.98 3.26 17.22
N ASP A 261 45.04 4.14 16.85
CA ASP A 261 45.39 5.44 16.25
C ASP A 261 46.15 6.35 17.23
N ILE A 262 47.08 7.17 16.72
CA ILE A 262 47.85 8.13 17.54
C ILE A 262 46.92 9.18 18.16
N ASN A 263 45.85 9.55 17.47
CA ASN A 263 44.81 10.44 17.94
C ASN A 263 43.59 9.67 18.49
N GLN A 264 43.77 8.44 18.98
CA GLN A 264 42.68 7.71 19.64
C GLN A 264 42.06 8.51 20.80
N GLY A 265 40.74 8.41 20.96
CA GLY A 265 40.00 9.10 22.01
C GLY A 265 38.55 9.36 21.63
N ASP A 266 37.81 9.88 22.61
CA ASP A 266 36.44 10.34 22.42
C ASP A 266 36.41 11.84 22.16
N TYR A 267 35.59 12.23 21.20
CA TYR A 267 35.48 13.58 20.70
C TYR A 267 34.02 14.01 20.61
N THR A 268 33.82 15.33 20.65
CA THR A 268 32.57 15.98 20.30
C THR A 268 32.75 16.68 18.95
N VAL A 269 31.82 16.48 18.02
CA VAL A 269 31.82 17.16 16.71
C VAL A 269 31.45 18.63 16.90
N ILE A 270 32.32 19.55 16.49
CA ILE A 270 32.11 21.01 16.60
C ILE A 270 31.68 21.63 15.27
N SER A 271 32.17 21.09 14.17
CA SER A 271 31.79 21.52 12.82
C SER A 271 31.90 20.35 11.86
N ILE A 272 31.04 20.35 10.84
CA ILE A 272 30.97 19.30 9.82
C ILE A 272 30.68 19.92 8.45
N THR A 273 31.51 19.56 7.47
CA THR A 273 31.23 19.69 6.03
C THR A 273 31.10 18.29 5.43
N GLU A 274 30.91 18.19 4.12
CA GLU A 274 30.82 16.89 3.44
C GLU A 274 32.12 16.08 3.61
N ASN A 275 33.29 16.72 3.54
CA ASN A 275 34.58 16.04 3.59
C ASN A 275 35.44 16.35 4.82
N THR A 276 34.97 17.22 5.73
CA THR A 276 35.75 17.68 6.89
C THR A 276 34.96 17.61 8.18
N LEU A 277 35.58 17.07 9.23
CA LEU A 277 35.12 17.16 10.62
C LEU A 277 36.09 17.99 11.45
N ILE A 278 35.56 18.87 12.31
CA ILE A 278 36.33 19.52 13.37
C ILE A 278 35.86 18.97 14.72
N LEU A 279 36.78 18.39 15.46
CA LEU A 279 36.55 17.65 16.69
C LEU A 279 37.15 18.38 17.90
N SER A 280 36.38 18.45 18.99
CA SER A 280 36.87 18.85 20.31
C SER A 280 37.08 17.60 21.16
N LYS A 281 38.19 17.55 21.88
CA LYS A 281 38.54 16.43 22.74
C LYS A 281 37.60 16.32 23.93
N ASN A 282 37.13 15.10 24.22
CA ASN A 282 36.54 14.73 25.51
C ASN A 282 37.53 13.87 26.31
N SER A 283 38.18 12.90 25.67
CA SER A 283 39.15 11.96 26.27
C SER A 283 40.32 11.64 25.29
N GLY A 284 41.36 10.90 25.72
CA GLY A 284 42.44 10.44 24.82
C GLY A 284 43.63 11.39 24.70
N SER A 285 44.28 11.47 23.53
CA SER A 285 45.37 12.42 23.22
C SER A 285 45.18 13.04 21.83
N ILE A 286 45.33 14.36 21.72
CA ILE A 286 45.49 15.04 20.43
C ILE A 286 46.93 15.55 20.37
N SER A 287 47.66 15.19 19.32
CA SER A 287 49.05 15.62 19.15
C SER A 287 49.37 15.89 17.69
N GLY A 288 50.20 16.90 17.44
CA GLY A 288 50.76 17.14 16.10
C GLY A 288 51.60 15.98 15.57
N ALA A 289 52.09 15.08 16.44
CA ALA A 289 52.73 13.84 16.03
C ALA A 289 51.77 12.89 15.29
N GLY A 290 50.46 13.06 15.49
CA GLY A 290 49.40 12.34 14.79
C GLY A 290 48.97 13.01 13.48
N ASN A 291 49.65 14.05 13.00
CA ASN A 291 49.32 14.66 11.70
C ASN A 291 49.68 13.74 10.54
N GLY A 292 48.88 13.75 9.47
CA GLY A 292 49.10 12.96 8.26
C GLY A 292 47.90 12.10 7.85
N ASN A 293 47.96 11.58 6.63
CA ASN A 293 46.93 10.71 6.06
C ASN A 293 47.10 9.27 6.53
N ARG A 294 46.01 8.63 6.97
CA ARG A 294 46.03 7.24 7.42
C ARG A 294 44.63 6.62 7.40
N LEU A 295 44.60 5.31 7.25
CA LEU A 295 43.38 4.53 7.42
C LEU A 295 42.93 4.59 8.89
N THR A 296 41.78 5.18 9.13
CA THR A 296 41.29 5.53 10.47
C THR A 296 40.00 4.78 10.75
N LYS A 297 40.00 4.00 11.84
CA LYS A 297 38.80 3.32 12.34
C LYS A 297 38.10 4.20 13.35
N PHE A 298 36.81 4.47 13.14
CA PHE A 298 36.05 5.38 13.98
C PHE A 298 34.66 4.84 14.28
N LYS A 299 34.11 5.29 15.41
CA LYS A 299 32.74 4.99 15.85
C LYS A 299 31.93 6.28 15.95
N TYR A 300 30.68 6.25 15.49
CA TYR A 300 29.71 7.33 15.67
C TYR A 300 28.34 6.77 16.07
N THR A 301 27.56 7.59 16.75
CA THR A 301 26.22 7.22 17.25
C THR A 301 25.15 8.05 16.56
N LEU A 302 24.15 7.36 16.02
CA LEU A 302 22.93 7.95 15.47
C LEU A 302 21.84 7.89 16.52
N SER A 303 21.47 9.06 17.05
CA SER A 303 20.43 9.13 18.07
C SER A 303 19.05 8.91 17.49
N GLN A 304 18.24 8.08 18.15
CA GLN A 304 16.85 7.82 17.79
C GLN A 304 16.03 9.12 17.73
N SER A 305 16.27 10.09 18.61
CA SER A 305 15.52 11.35 18.60
C SER A 305 15.77 12.19 17.35
N PHE A 306 16.93 12.00 16.71
CA PHE A 306 17.29 12.70 15.48
C PHE A 306 16.96 11.88 14.23
N ILE A 307 17.07 10.55 14.31
CA ILE A 307 16.75 9.61 13.24
C ILE A 307 15.64 8.68 13.73
N PRO A 308 14.39 9.18 13.78
CA PRO A 308 13.28 8.45 14.35
C PRO A 308 12.82 7.25 13.53
N PHE A 309 13.35 7.06 12.31
CA PHE A 309 12.89 6.02 11.40
C PHE A 309 14.05 5.38 10.65
N THR A 310 13.90 4.09 10.37
CA THR A 310 14.81 3.28 9.56
C THR A 310 14.03 2.48 8.53
N ASN A 311 14.73 1.93 7.53
CA ASN A 311 14.09 1.13 6.49
C ASN A 311 13.51 -0.16 7.09
N TYR A 312 12.31 -0.51 6.63
CA TYR A 312 11.73 -1.83 6.87
C TYR A 312 12.35 -2.83 5.89
N THR A 313 13.06 -3.82 6.41
CA THR A 313 13.77 -4.82 5.60
C THR A 313 13.17 -6.21 5.81
N ASN A 314 13.54 -6.90 6.89
CA ASN A 314 13.14 -8.28 7.16
C ASN A 314 12.18 -8.45 8.35
N GLN A 315 11.82 -7.37 9.04
CA GLN A 315 10.95 -7.45 10.20
C GLN A 315 9.63 -8.14 9.80
N GLY A 316 9.07 -9.01 10.64
CA GLY A 316 7.82 -9.72 10.37
C GLY A 316 7.84 -10.77 9.24
N PHE A 317 8.94 -10.88 8.47
CA PHE A 317 9.14 -11.98 7.52
C PHE A 317 9.66 -13.20 8.27
N THR A 318 8.99 -14.33 8.10
CA THR A 318 9.32 -15.59 8.82
C THR A 318 10.04 -16.61 7.94
N GLU A 319 9.83 -16.52 6.62
CA GLU A 319 10.49 -17.37 5.62
C GLU A 319 10.84 -16.48 4.42
N THR A 320 12.04 -16.67 3.84
CA THR A 320 12.49 -15.99 2.63
C THR A 320 13.36 -16.93 1.80
N GLU A 321 13.04 -17.06 0.51
CA GLU A 321 13.78 -17.85 -0.46
C GLU A 321 14.01 -17.02 -1.74
N ASN A 322 15.12 -17.26 -2.44
CA ASN A 322 15.49 -16.60 -3.69
C ASN A 322 15.54 -15.06 -3.60
N LEU A 323 16.17 -14.52 -2.55
CA LEU A 323 16.48 -13.10 -2.43
C LEU A 323 17.83 -12.91 -1.74
N ASN A 324 18.80 -12.35 -2.44
CA ASN A 324 20.09 -11.99 -1.84
C ASN A 324 19.94 -10.83 -0.85
N ALA A 325 20.71 -10.87 0.23
CA ALA A 325 20.71 -9.85 1.30
C ALA A 325 19.28 -9.53 1.82
N SER A 326 18.46 -10.58 2.01
CA SER A 326 17.05 -10.44 2.40
C SER A 326 16.82 -9.68 3.73
N ASP A 327 17.85 -9.63 4.58
CA ASP A 327 17.93 -8.88 5.83
C ASP A 327 18.12 -7.36 5.64
N ASN A 328 18.61 -6.94 4.48
CA ASN A 328 18.89 -5.55 4.14
C ASN A 328 18.08 -5.03 2.93
N TYR A 329 17.22 -5.87 2.35
CA TYR A 329 16.41 -5.51 1.18
C TYR A 329 15.16 -4.72 1.59
N SER A 330 15.01 -3.50 1.09
CA SER A 330 13.89 -2.59 1.43
C SER A 330 12.61 -2.90 0.62
N ASN A 331 11.44 -2.42 1.09
CA ASN A 331 10.17 -2.46 0.36
C ASN A 331 9.61 -3.87 0.05
N ARG A 332 10.02 -4.90 0.79
CA ARG A 332 9.59 -6.29 0.55
C ARG A 332 8.08 -6.52 0.74
N ARG A 333 7.40 -5.70 1.56
CA ARG A 333 5.94 -5.77 1.75
C ARG A 333 5.16 -5.36 0.50
N TYR A 334 5.83 -4.67 -0.42
CA TYR A 334 5.28 -4.12 -1.66
C TYR A 334 5.76 -4.88 -2.91
N SER A 335 6.06 -6.17 -2.78
CA SER A 335 6.33 -7.00 -3.96
C SER A 335 5.07 -7.15 -4.84
N ILE A 336 5.22 -7.44 -6.13
CA ILE A 336 4.10 -7.45 -7.09
C ILE A 336 3.00 -8.42 -6.65
N LYS A 337 3.36 -9.67 -6.36
CA LYS A 337 2.38 -10.68 -5.93
C LYS A 337 1.70 -10.31 -4.63
N ARG A 338 2.41 -9.66 -3.70
CA ARG A 338 1.84 -9.23 -2.42
C ARG A 338 0.87 -8.05 -2.58
N ASN A 339 1.19 -7.07 -3.42
CA ASN A 339 0.26 -5.99 -3.76
C ASN A 339 -0.99 -6.51 -4.46
N ILE A 340 -0.83 -7.45 -5.40
CA ILE A 340 -1.97 -8.11 -6.06
C ILE A 340 -2.83 -8.86 -5.04
N TYR A 341 -2.19 -9.61 -4.13
CA TYR A 341 -2.86 -10.36 -3.08
C TYR A 341 -3.64 -9.45 -2.12
N ASN A 342 -3.03 -8.35 -1.67
CA ASN A 342 -3.62 -7.47 -0.67
C ASN A 342 -4.73 -6.56 -1.25
N TYR A 343 -4.53 -6.03 -2.46
CA TYR A 343 -5.33 -4.89 -2.92
C TYR A 343 -6.15 -5.15 -4.20
N TYR A 344 -5.80 -6.19 -4.97
CA TYR A 344 -6.45 -6.49 -6.25
C TYR A 344 -7.24 -7.79 -6.26
N GLN A 345 -7.26 -8.57 -5.18
CA GLN A 345 -7.97 -9.85 -5.16
C GLN A 345 -9.46 -9.72 -5.48
N ALA A 346 -10.17 -8.78 -4.84
CA ALA A 346 -11.60 -8.58 -5.06
C ALA A 346 -11.91 -8.20 -6.52
N TYR A 347 -11.13 -7.27 -7.08
CA TYR A 347 -11.20 -6.90 -8.50
C TYR A 347 -10.98 -8.11 -9.41
N LEU A 348 -9.89 -8.85 -9.21
CA LEU A 348 -9.55 -10.02 -10.03
C LEU A 348 -10.57 -11.16 -9.87
N ALA A 349 -11.15 -11.33 -8.68
CA ALA A 349 -12.22 -12.29 -8.42
C ALA A 349 -13.50 -11.92 -9.18
N THR A 350 -13.82 -10.63 -9.27
CA THR A 350 -14.95 -10.13 -10.06
C THR A 350 -14.74 -10.41 -11.55
N CYS A 351 -13.53 -10.13 -12.07
CA CYS A 351 -13.16 -10.45 -13.46
C CYS A 351 -13.21 -11.97 -13.74
N ASN A 352 -12.82 -12.79 -12.77
CA ASN A 352 -12.76 -14.25 -12.90
C ASN A 352 -14.03 -14.97 -12.44
N LEU A 353 -15.14 -14.25 -12.18
CA LEU A 353 -16.29 -14.81 -11.44
C LEU A 353 -16.91 -16.05 -12.11
N PHE A 354 -17.01 -16.05 -13.45
CA PHE A 354 -17.53 -17.19 -14.22
C PHE A 354 -16.54 -18.35 -14.38
N TRP A 355 -15.30 -18.16 -13.96
CA TRP A 355 -14.22 -19.14 -14.01
C TRP A 355 -13.52 -19.24 -12.65
N LYS A 356 -14.29 -19.11 -11.55
CA LYS A 356 -13.77 -19.03 -10.17
C LYS A 356 -12.79 -20.13 -9.78
N ASP A 357 -12.97 -21.34 -10.31
CA ASP A 357 -12.12 -22.51 -10.02
C ASP A 357 -10.91 -22.63 -10.98
N LYS A 358 -10.81 -21.74 -11.97
CA LYS A 358 -9.67 -21.68 -12.90
C LYS A 358 -8.69 -20.60 -12.44
N PRO A 359 -7.41 -20.95 -12.26
CA PRO A 359 -6.41 -19.97 -11.89
C PRO A 359 -6.17 -18.96 -13.03
N ILE A 360 -5.91 -17.71 -12.64
CA ILE A 360 -5.30 -16.70 -13.49
C ILE A 360 -3.82 -17.03 -13.60
N LYS A 361 -3.34 -17.25 -14.83
CA LYS A 361 -1.98 -17.74 -15.07
C LYS A 361 -0.96 -16.63 -15.07
N ASN A 362 0.12 -16.77 -14.31
CA ASN A 362 1.28 -15.88 -14.47
C ASN A 362 2.07 -16.33 -15.70
N THR A 363 2.00 -15.57 -16.80
CA THR A 363 2.67 -15.95 -18.04
C THR A 363 4.07 -15.34 -18.16
N TRP A 364 4.33 -14.26 -17.42
CA TRP A 364 5.60 -13.55 -17.50
C TRP A 364 5.87 -12.73 -16.24
N TYR A 365 7.15 -12.74 -15.83
CA TYR A 365 7.68 -11.96 -14.73
C TYR A 365 9.08 -11.50 -15.09
N LYS A 366 9.41 -10.25 -14.81
CA LYS A 366 10.72 -9.65 -15.09
C LYS A 366 11.62 -9.66 -13.85
N ASN A 367 12.87 -10.05 -14.02
CA ASN A 367 13.90 -10.20 -12.98
C ASN A 367 13.64 -11.40 -12.06
N ASN A 368 13.16 -11.21 -10.83
CA ASN A 368 13.12 -12.28 -9.82
C ASN A 368 11.72 -12.90 -9.62
N GLY A 369 11.30 -13.74 -10.57
CA GLY A 369 10.01 -14.45 -10.49
C GLY A 369 9.95 -15.57 -9.44
N ASP A 370 11.11 -16.05 -8.97
CA ASP A 370 11.19 -17.18 -8.04
C ASP A 370 11.24 -16.73 -6.57
N TYR A 371 11.28 -15.41 -6.30
CA TYR A 371 11.20 -14.85 -4.97
C TYR A 371 9.96 -15.37 -4.23
N LYS A 372 10.21 -15.90 -3.03
CA LYS A 372 9.16 -16.42 -2.15
C LYS A 372 9.37 -15.93 -0.73
N ALA A 373 8.29 -15.47 -0.10
CA ALA A 373 8.35 -14.99 1.28
C ALA A 373 7.04 -15.21 2.04
N LYS A 374 7.19 -15.46 3.35
CA LYS A 374 6.09 -15.57 4.30
C LYS A 374 6.03 -14.36 5.23
N TYR A 375 4.91 -13.67 5.20
CA TYR A 375 4.65 -12.47 6.00
C TYR A 375 3.18 -12.45 6.41
N GLY A 376 2.92 -12.17 7.69
CA GLY A 376 1.56 -12.21 8.26
C GLY A 376 0.89 -13.58 8.16
N GLY A 377 1.67 -14.66 8.25
CA GLY A 377 1.19 -16.05 8.10
C GLY A 377 0.93 -16.49 6.66
N ILE A 378 1.07 -15.60 5.68
CA ILE A 378 0.76 -15.87 4.27
C ILE A 378 2.06 -16.00 3.47
N THR A 379 2.26 -17.15 2.82
CA THR A 379 3.38 -17.41 1.92
C THR A 379 2.99 -17.11 0.47
N LEU A 380 3.79 -16.29 -0.20
CA LEU A 380 3.59 -15.92 -1.61
C LEU A 380 4.88 -16.14 -2.39
N THR A 381 4.73 -16.58 -3.64
CA THR A 381 5.79 -16.66 -4.65
C THR A 381 5.40 -15.82 -5.85
N GLU A 382 6.33 -15.02 -6.37
CA GLU A 382 6.04 -14.00 -7.38
C GLU A 382 5.43 -14.56 -8.67
N LYS A 383 6.10 -15.53 -9.30
CA LYS A 383 5.70 -16.15 -10.57
C LYS A 383 4.92 -17.46 -10.38
N VAL A 384 3.89 -17.42 -9.55
CA VAL A 384 2.94 -18.53 -9.37
C VAL A 384 1.54 -18.07 -9.69
N ASP A 385 0.74 -18.93 -10.32
CA ASP A 385 -0.68 -18.72 -10.63
C ASP A 385 -1.49 -18.25 -9.40
N LEU A 386 -2.62 -17.58 -9.64
CA LEU A 386 -3.49 -17.06 -8.59
C LEU A 386 -4.92 -17.52 -8.80
N ILE A 387 -5.56 -17.99 -7.73
CA ILE A 387 -7.02 -18.06 -7.65
C ILE A 387 -7.46 -16.86 -6.78
N PRO A 388 -8.00 -15.78 -7.38
CA PRO A 388 -8.45 -14.64 -6.60
C PRO A 388 -9.72 -14.99 -5.81
N ALA A 389 -9.93 -14.29 -4.69
CA ALA A 389 -11.04 -14.55 -3.78
C ALA A 389 -11.77 -13.25 -3.41
N ASN A 390 -12.89 -13.40 -2.69
CA ASN A 390 -13.66 -12.32 -2.09
C ASN A 390 -14.11 -11.22 -3.08
N PRO A 391 -14.84 -11.57 -4.16
CA PRO A 391 -15.42 -10.56 -5.05
C PRO A 391 -16.44 -9.70 -4.28
N ILE A 392 -16.35 -8.39 -4.46
CA ILE A 392 -17.29 -7.41 -3.88
C ILE A 392 -18.43 -7.11 -4.87
N LEU A 393 -18.11 -7.16 -6.16
CA LEU A 393 -19.00 -6.81 -7.24
C LEU A 393 -19.26 -8.01 -8.15
N SER A 394 -20.40 -7.97 -8.82
CA SER A 394 -20.69 -8.80 -9.98
C SER A 394 -20.21 -8.07 -11.24
N PRO A 395 -19.93 -8.78 -12.34
CA PRO A 395 -19.57 -8.15 -13.61
C PRO A 395 -20.75 -7.44 -14.31
N VAL A 396 -21.91 -7.35 -13.67
CA VAL A 396 -23.13 -6.72 -14.21
C VAL A 396 -23.16 -5.23 -13.88
N LEU A 397 -23.49 -4.43 -14.88
CA LEU A 397 -23.75 -3.00 -14.80
C LEU A 397 -25.22 -2.74 -15.11
N TYR A 398 -25.91 -2.07 -14.19
CA TYR A 398 -27.23 -1.51 -14.45
C TYR A 398 -27.04 -0.16 -15.12
N ASN A 399 -27.44 -0.05 -16.39
CA ASN A 399 -27.28 1.17 -17.18
C ASN A 399 -28.22 2.26 -16.73
N GLU A 400 -29.44 1.88 -16.37
CA GLU A 400 -30.50 2.76 -15.93
C GLU A 400 -31.53 1.95 -15.13
N VAL A 401 -31.73 2.35 -13.87
CA VAL A 401 -32.79 1.87 -12.98
C VAL A 401 -33.62 3.08 -12.58
N ILE A 402 -34.93 3.02 -12.77
CA ILE A 402 -35.84 4.13 -12.51
C ILE A 402 -36.81 3.73 -11.40
N PHE A 403 -36.71 4.44 -10.28
CA PHE A 403 -37.62 4.34 -9.15
C PHE A 403 -38.66 5.46 -9.23
N ALA A 404 -39.93 5.10 -9.12
CA ALA A 404 -41.03 6.06 -9.06
C ALA A 404 -41.31 6.48 -7.61
N ASN A 405 -42.07 7.58 -7.46
CA ASN A 405 -42.60 8.03 -6.18
C ASN A 405 -41.53 8.26 -5.10
N VAL A 406 -40.32 8.62 -5.50
CA VAL A 406 -39.24 8.96 -4.58
C VAL A 406 -39.39 10.43 -4.19
N GLU A 407 -39.62 10.71 -2.91
CA GLU A 407 -39.72 12.09 -2.44
C GLU A 407 -38.37 12.80 -2.48
N PHE A 408 -38.38 14.13 -2.68
CA PHE A 408 -37.14 14.90 -2.76
C PHE A 408 -36.30 14.80 -1.46
N ALA A 409 -36.96 14.73 -0.30
CA ALA A 409 -36.29 14.54 0.98
C ALA A 409 -35.55 13.19 1.08
N ASP A 410 -36.13 12.13 0.53
CA ASP A 410 -35.52 10.80 0.49
C ASP A 410 -34.31 10.78 -0.43
N PHE A 411 -34.40 11.45 -1.58
CA PHE A 411 -33.27 11.64 -2.48
C PHE A 411 -32.08 12.37 -1.82
N ILE A 412 -32.34 13.46 -1.09
CA ILE A 412 -31.28 14.19 -0.37
C ILE A 412 -30.65 13.34 0.73
N THR A 413 -31.48 12.58 1.46
CA THR A 413 -31.01 11.64 2.49
C THR A 413 -30.13 10.54 1.89
N LEU A 414 -30.56 9.99 0.75
CA LEU A 414 -29.84 8.96 0.02
C LEU A 414 -28.46 9.46 -0.44
N ILE A 415 -28.37 10.64 -1.07
CA ILE A 415 -27.09 11.21 -1.50
C ILE A 415 -26.14 11.39 -0.32
N THR A 416 -26.66 11.90 0.80
CA THR A 416 -25.87 12.11 2.02
C THR A 416 -25.36 10.77 2.57
N ASN A 417 -26.21 9.74 2.60
CA ASN A 417 -25.83 8.40 3.01
C ASN A 417 -24.80 7.76 2.07
N ILE A 418 -24.94 7.90 0.75
CA ILE A 418 -23.98 7.34 -0.22
C ILE A 418 -22.60 7.97 -0.02
N ARG A 419 -22.51 9.30 0.09
CA ARG A 419 -21.23 10.01 0.25
C ARG A 419 -20.57 9.83 1.63
N SER A 420 -21.33 9.45 2.65
CA SER A 420 -20.82 9.24 4.01
C SER A 420 -20.56 7.77 4.33
N LYS A 421 -21.46 6.88 3.92
CA LYS A 421 -21.45 5.44 4.24
C LYS A 421 -20.95 4.57 3.09
N ARG A 422 -20.97 5.05 1.83
CA ARG A 422 -20.46 4.34 0.64
C ARG A 422 -21.07 2.95 0.45
N GLY A 423 -22.37 2.86 0.71
CA GLY A 423 -23.13 1.62 0.71
C GLY A 423 -23.93 1.36 -0.56
N PHE A 424 -24.70 0.26 -0.56
CA PHE A 424 -25.55 -0.14 -1.68
C PHE A 424 -27.01 0.25 -1.47
N ILE A 425 -27.74 0.38 -2.59
CA ILE A 425 -29.20 0.51 -2.61
C ILE A 425 -29.79 -0.86 -2.89
N ARG A 426 -30.77 -1.28 -2.08
CA ARG A 426 -31.55 -2.50 -2.31
C ARG A 426 -32.84 -2.18 -3.05
N SER A 427 -33.23 -3.08 -3.95
CA SER A 427 -34.54 -3.07 -4.58
C SER A 427 -34.99 -4.50 -4.89
N ILE A 428 -36.24 -4.65 -5.30
CA ILE A 428 -36.84 -5.91 -5.72
C ILE A 428 -37.28 -5.73 -7.17
N ASP A 429 -36.75 -6.57 -8.06
CA ASP A 429 -37.19 -6.56 -9.45
C ASP A 429 -38.59 -7.17 -9.62
N ASN A 430 -39.18 -7.01 -10.79
CA ASN A 430 -40.51 -7.54 -11.08
C ASN A 430 -40.60 -9.08 -11.07
N ASN A 431 -39.46 -9.78 -11.06
CA ASN A 431 -39.38 -11.23 -10.87
C ASN A 431 -39.21 -11.64 -9.39
N LYS A 432 -39.35 -10.68 -8.46
CA LYS A 432 -39.13 -10.83 -7.02
C LYS A 432 -37.69 -11.17 -6.65
N GLN A 433 -36.72 -10.91 -7.53
CA GLN A 433 -35.30 -11.01 -7.20
C GLN A 433 -34.85 -9.76 -6.47
N VAL A 434 -34.10 -9.97 -5.38
CA VAL A 434 -33.44 -8.87 -4.68
C VAL A 434 -32.23 -8.46 -5.52
N ILE A 435 -32.16 -7.17 -5.81
CA ILE A 435 -31.03 -6.54 -6.46
C ILE A 435 -30.38 -5.56 -5.49
N LYS A 436 -29.05 -5.51 -5.50
CA LYS A 436 -28.27 -4.58 -4.70
C LYS A 436 -27.27 -3.88 -5.60
N ILE A 437 -27.30 -2.55 -5.58
CA ILE A 437 -26.59 -1.73 -6.57
C ILE A 437 -25.75 -0.69 -5.83
N TYR A 438 -24.48 -0.61 -6.17
CA TYR A 438 -23.61 0.51 -5.80
C TYR A 438 -23.75 1.62 -6.85
N PRO A 439 -24.25 2.80 -6.48
CA PRO A 439 -24.49 3.88 -7.45
C PRO A 439 -23.18 4.44 -8.01
N MET A 440 -23.10 4.54 -9.34
CA MET A 440 -22.02 5.27 -10.04
C MET A 440 -22.47 6.66 -10.47
N LYS A 441 -23.74 6.77 -10.87
CA LYS A 441 -24.37 8.04 -11.29
C LYS A 441 -25.82 8.02 -10.89
N MET A 442 -26.28 9.14 -10.35
CA MET A 442 -27.67 9.36 -9.99
C MET A 442 -28.21 10.61 -10.67
N GLY A 443 -29.48 10.57 -11.03
CA GLY A 443 -30.26 11.72 -11.48
C GLY A 443 -31.62 11.70 -10.79
N TYR A 444 -32.18 12.87 -10.52
CA TYR A 444 -33.51 12.99 -9.91
C TYR A 444 -34.37 13.99 -10.66
N SER A 445 -35.62 13.61 -10.94
CA SER A 445 -36.62 14.48 -11.55
C SER A 445 -37.64 14.92 -10.52
N LEU A 446 -37.60 16.21 -10.14
CA LEU A 446 -38.57 16.80 -9.20
C LEU A 446 -40.01 16.73 -9.73
N THR A 447 -40.22 16.94 -11.03
CA THR A 447 -41.56 16.99 -11.63
C THR A 447 -42.20 15.62 -11.75
N LYS A 448 -41.38 14.56 -11.87
CA LYS A 448 -41.85 13.18 -11.99
C LYS A 448 -41.69 12.36 -10.71
N MET A 449 -40.98 12.90 -9.71
CA MET A 449 -40.58 12.17 -8.51
C MET A 449 -39.85 10.87 -8.83
N GLU A 450 -38.95 10.95 -9.83
CA GLU A 450 -38.22 9.80 -10.37
C GLU A 450 -36.75 9.86 -9.97
N LEU A 451 -36.24 8.78 -9.39
CA LEU A 451 -34.82 8.55 -9.16
C LEU A 451 -34.26 7.61 -10.23
N MET A 452 -33.26 8.09 -10.97
CA MET A 452 -32.56 7.34 -12.01
C MET A 452 -31.17 6.97 -11.51
N ILE A 453 -30.80 5.69 -11.59
CA ILE A 453 -29.51 5.17 -11.13
C ILE A 453 -28.82 4.39 -12.24
N LYS A 454 -27.56 4.71 -12.47
CA LYS A 454 -26.59 3.82 -13.10
C LYS A 454 -25.66 3.29 -12.01
N GLY A 455 -25.46 1.98 -11.94
CA GLY A 455 -24.68 1.41 -10.86
C GLY A 455 -24.19 -0.01 -11.10
N GLU A 456 -23.20 -0.40 -10.32
CA GLU A 456 -22.57 -1.72 -10.38
C GLU A 456 -23.33 -2.68 -9.46
N GLU A 457 -23.58 -3.90 -9.93
CA GLU A 457 -24.23 -4.91 -9.13
C GLU A 457 -23.29 -5.39 -8.02
N LYS A 458 -23.78 -5.37 -6.78
CA LYS A 458 -23.09 -6.00 -5.67
C LYS A 458 -23.05 -7.52 -5.86
N TYR A 459 -21.92 -8.14 -5.58
CA TYR A 459 -21.85 -9.59 -5.53
C TYR A 459 -22.63 -10.13 -4.33
N GLU A 460 -23.54 -11.06 -4.60
CA GLU A 460 -24.25 -11.82 -3.59
C GLU A 460 -23.84 -13.29 -3.69
N PRO A 461 -23.21 -13.86 -2.65
CA PRO A 461 -22.88 -15.27 -2.67
C PRO A 461 -24.16 -16.12 -2.57
N VAL A 462 -24.09 -17.36 -3.06
CA VAL A 462 -25.18 -18.35 -2.96
C VAL A 462 -25.27 -19.01 -1.58
N VAL A 463 -24.79 -18.32 -0.54
CA VAL A 463 -24.82 -18.77 0.86
C VAL A 463 -25.42 -17.68 1.73
N MET A 464 -25.99 -18.08 2.86
CA MET A 464 -26.57 -17.17 3.83
C MET A 464 -26.00 -17.44 5.23
N SER A 465 -25.63 -16.40 5.94
CA SER A 465 -25.25 -16.45 7.34
C SER A 465 -26.19 -15.56 8.14
N ILE A 466 -26.73 -16.09 9.23
CA ILE A 466 -27.64 -15.40 10.13
C ILE A 466 -27.00 -15.44 11.52
N ILE A 467 -26.61 -14.28 12.04
CA ILE A 467 -26.03 -14.13 13.37
C ILE A 467 -27.06 -13.46 14.26
N VAL A 468 -27.47 -14.16 15.31
CA VAL A 468 -28.43 -13.65 16.29
C VAL A 468 -27.65 -13.07 17.46
N SER A 469 -27.71 -11.75 17.58
CA SER A 469 -27.23 -11.01 18.74
C SER A 469 -28.43 -10.66 19.63
N GLY A 470 -28.24 -10.55 20.94
CA GLY A 470 -29.35 -10.31 21.88
C GLY A 470 -30.15 -9.03 21.63
N SER A 471 -29.67 -8.12 20.78
CA SER A 471 -30.34 -6.86 20.41
C SER A 471 -30.58 -6.68 18.91
N PHE A 472 -30.20 -7.64 18.05
CA PHE A 472 -30.44 -7.59 16.61
C PHE A 472 -30.06 -8.90 15.91
N ILE A 473 -30.58 -9.10 14.71
CA ILE A 473 -30.21 -10.17 13.81
C ILE A 473 -29.40 -9.58 12.66
N LEU A 474 -28.26 -10.17 12.36
CA LEU A 474 -27.35 -9.74 11.30
C LEU A 474 -27.26 -10.82 10.23
N ILE A 475 -27.61 -10.45 9.00
CA ILE A 475 -27.60 -11.35 7.85
C ILE A 475 -26.41 -10.99 6.96
N ASN A 476 -25.61 -12.00 6.59
CA ASN A 476 -24.42 -11.89 5.74
C ASN A 476 -23.40 -10.83 6.17
N ASN A 477 -23.42 -10.43 7.45
CA ASN A 477 -22.62 -9.33 7.99
C ASN A 477 -22.92 -7.96 7.33
N GLU A 478 -24.12 -7.78 6.77
CA GLU A 478 -24.49 -6.56 6.02
C GLU A 478 -25.80 -5.95 6.54
N THR A 479 -26.86 -6.76 6.63
CA THR A 479 -28.21 -6.27 6.94
C THR A 479 -28.54 -6.59 8.40
N ARG A 480 -28.75 -5.53 9.18
CA ARG A 480 -29.22 -5.61 10.56
C ARG A 480 -30.73 -5.43 10.59
N VAL A 481 -31.44 -6.37 11.22
CA VAL A 481 -32.89 -6.30 11.47
C VAL A 481 -33.21 -6.61 12.93
N ASP A 482 -34.28 -6.01 13.44
CA ASP A 482 -34.75 -6.26 14.81
C ASP A 482 -35.62 -7.51 14.91
N SER A 483 -36.25 -7.92 13.80
CA SER A 483 -37.02 -9.16 13.69
C SER A 483 -36.87 -9.74 12.30
N LEU A 484 -36.87 -11.07 12.21
CA LEU A 484 -36.66 -11.80 10.96
C LEU A 484 -37.88 -12.65 10.64
N TYR A 485 -38.60 -12.29 9.58
CA TYR A 485 -39.59 -13.20 9.00
C TYR A 485 -38.92 -14.11 7.97
N TRP A 486 -39.37 -15.34 7.87
CA TRP A 486 -38.80 -16.32 6.96
C TRP A 486 -39.85 -17.25 6.37
N GLU A 487 -39.54 -17.79 5.19
CA GLU A 487 -40.35 -18.80 4.49
C GLU A 487 -39.42 -19.88 3.91
N LEU A 488 -39.77 -21.15 4.11
CA LEU A 488 -39.11 -22.30 3.50
C LEU A 488 -40.03 -22.90 2.44
N ILE A 489 -39.63 -22.78 1.16
CA ILE A 489 -40.37 -23.29 0.01
C ILE A 489 -39.39 -24.03 -0.89
N ASP A 490 -39.74 -25.24 -1.32
CA ASP A 490 -38.92 -26.08 -2.20
C ASP A 490 -37.45 -26.24 -1.73
N ASN A 491 -37.27 -26.45 -0.42
CA ASN A 491 -35.96 -26.57 0.23
C ASN A 491 -35.08 -25.30 0.16
N ARG A 492 -35.69 -24.13 -0.11
CA ARG A 492 -35.01 -22.84 -0.17
C ARG A 492 -35.57 -21.88 0.86
N LEU A 493 -34.66 -21.16 1.51
CA LEU A 493 -34.98 -20.14 2.51
C LEU A 493 -35.13 -18.78 1.84
N SER A 494 -36.25 -18.12 2.12
CA SER A 494 -36.46 -16.68 1.91
C SER A 494 -36.49 -15.98 3.26
N VAL A 495 -35.85 -14.82 3.36
CA VAL A 495 -35.83 -13.98 4.57
C VAL A 495 -36.33 -12.57 4.26
N PHE A 496 -37.05 -11.99 5.22
CA PHE A 496 -37.76 -10.74 5.07
C PHE A 496 -37.60 -9.84 6.30
N ASP A 497 -37.70 -8.53 6.08
CA ASP A 497 -37.81 -7.54 7.15
C ASP A 497 -39.22 -7.47 7.73
N VAL A 498 -39.41 -6.58 8.71
CA VAL A 498 -40.69 -6.38 9.41
C VAL A 498 -41.84 -5.99 8.49
N ASN A 499 -41.55 -5.41 7.33
CA ASN A 499 -42.51 -4.98 6.33
C ASN A 499 -42.74 -6.04 5.25
N ARG A 500 -42.22 -7.26 5.44
CA ARG A 500 -42.26 -8.39 4.49
C ARG A 500 -41.53 -8.11 3.17
N TYR A 501 -40.60 -7.14 3.14
CA TYR A 501 -39.71 -6.99 1.99
C TYR A 501 -38.57 -7.98 2.07
N ARG A 502 -38.26 -8.60 0.92
CA ARG A 502 -37.22 -9.60 0.83
C ARG A 502 -35.83 -8.95 1.00
N LEU A 503 -35.02 -9.52 1.89
CA LEU A 503 -33.69 -9.01 2.21
C LEU A 503 -32.61 -9.58 1.29
N TYR A 504 -32.75 -10.84 0.88
CA TYR A 504 -31.79 -11.59 0.05
C TYR A 504 -32.51 -12.48 -0.96
N ASN A 505 -31.83 -12.82 -2.04
CA ASN A 505 -32.28 -13.88 -2.95
C ASN A 505 -32.37 -15.22 -2.21
N THR A 506 -33.25 -16.11 -2.68
CA THR A 506 -33.51 -17.37 -2.00
C THR A 506 -32.29 -18.29 -2.04
N VAL A 507 -31.96 -18.91 -0.91
CA VAL A 507 -30.76 -19.75 -0.75
C VAL A 507 -31.17 -21.17 -0.38
N ASP A 508 -30.48 -22.17 -0.92
CA ASP A 508 -30.72 -23.56 -0.55
C ASP A 508 -30.43 -23.78 0.95
N TRP A 509 -31.27 -24.57 1.63
CA TRP A 509 -31.20 -24.75 3.08
C TRP A 509 -29.82 -25.19 3.59
N PHE A 510 -29.10 -26.03 2.85
CA PHE A 510 -27.77 -26.54 3.22
C PHE A 510 -26.65 -25.49 3.08
N SER A 511 -26.96 -24.35 2.44
CA SER A 511 -26.07 -23.20 2.30
C SER A 511 -26.38 -22.09 3.31
N VAL A 512 -27.26 -22.36 4.28
CA VAL A 512 -27.62 -21.44 5.36
C VAL A 512 -26.90 -21.83 6.65
N SER A 513 -26.20 -20.87 7.24
CA SER A 513 -25.60 -20.98 8.57
C SER A 513 -26.32 -20.07 9.56
N ILE A 514 -26.59 -20.57 10.77
CA ILE A 514 -27.13 -19.79 11.89
C ILE A 514 -26.10 -19.83 13.01
N ASN A 515 -25.62 -18.67 13.46
CA ASN A 515 -24.56 -18.55 14.47
C ASN A 515 -23.35 -19.44 14.15
N TYR A 516 -22.91 -19.43 12.89
CA TYR A 516 -21.80 -20.23 12.35
C TYR A 516 -22.04 -21.75 12.27
N ALA A 517 -23.22 -22.24 12.65
CA ALA A 517 -23.59 -23.65 12.52
C ALA A 517 -24.37 -23.89 11.22
N LEU A 518 -23.94 -24.89 10.44
CA LEU A 518 -24.72 -25.42 9.32
C LEU A 518 -25.70 -26.47 9.85
N SER A 519 -26.90 -26.49 9.27
CA SER A 519 -27.90 -27.50 9.59
C SER A 519 -27.61 -28.80 8.86
N ASN A 520 -27.80 -29.95 9.52
CA ASN A 520 -27.61 -31.27 8.89
C ASN A 520 -28.85 -31.71 8.10
N THR A 521 -30.02 -31.23 8.50
CA THR A 521 -31.30 -31.46 7.81
C THR A 521 -32.09 -30.16 7.68
N ILE A 522 -33.06 -30.14 6.75
CA ILE A 522 -33.97 -29.00 6.61
C ILE A 522 -34.79 -28.74 7.88
N LYS A 523 -35.13 -29.81 8.63
CA LYS A 523 -35.87 -29.71 9.89
C LYS A 523 -35.04 -29.03 10.97
N ASP A 524 -33.75 -29.34 11.04
CA ASP A 524 -32.83 -28.69 11.99
C ASP A 524 -32.74 -27.18 11.71
N LEU A 525 -32.73 -26.80 10.42
CA LEU A 525 -32.76 -25.39 10.03
C LEU A 525 -34.07 -24.73 10.46
N GLU A 526 -35.20 -25.36 10.17
CA GLU A 526 -36.52 -24.85 10.53
C GLU A 526 -36.66 -24.65 12.05
N ASP A 527 -36.24 -25.64 12.84
CA ASP A 527 -36.28 -25.58 14.29
C ASP A 527 -35.34 -24.50 14.83
N SER A 528 -34.17 -24.30 14.21
CA SER A 528 -33.26 -23.20 14.54
C SER A 528 -33.85 -21.83 14.22
N LEU A 529 -34.51 -21.67 13.06
CA LEU A 529 -35.17 -20.43 12.66
C LEU A 529 -36.33 -20.05 13.57
N LYS A 530 -37.08 -21.02 14.12
CA LYS A 530 -38.15 -20.78 15.11
C LYS A 530 -37.65 -20.21 16.43
N LEU A 531 -36.38 -20.41 16.77
CA LEU A 531 -35.76 -19.86 17.97
C LEU A 531 -35.32 -18.40 17.80
N ILE A 532 -35.26 -17.91 16.56
CA ILE A 532 -34.98 -16.52 16.24
C ILE A 532 -36.27 -15.74 16.48
N LYS A 533 -36.26 -14.84 17.48
CA LYS A 533 -37.41 -14.00 17.85
C LYS A 533 -37.38 -12.67 17.14
#